data_AF-A0A2A3L6F9-F1
#
_entry.id   AF-A0A2A3L6F9-F1
#
_cell.length_a   1.000
_cell.length_b   1.000
_cell.length_c   1.000
_cell.angle_alpha   90.00
_cell.angle_beta   90.00
_cell.angle_gamma   90.00
#
_symmetry.space_group_name_H-M   'P 1'
#
loop_
_entity.id
_entity.type
_entity.pdbx_description
1 polymer ?
#
loop_
_entity_poly.entity_id
_entity_poly.type
_entity_poly.pdbx_seq_one_letter_code
_entity_poly.pdbx_strand_id
1 'polypeptide(L)' 'RTLPFVIALVELAEGVRMLGELRGIDPARVRIGLPVRATYLDFPADDNGPEWSLYAWEPDA' A
#
# COMPACT_ATOMS: atom_id res chain seq x y z
N ARG A 1 7.28 -2.12 11.29
CA ARG A 1 7.60 -1.72 9.89
C ARG A 1 9.10 -1.53 9.78
N THR A 2 9.73 -2.03 8.72
CA THR A 2 11.18 -1.92 8.49
C THR A 2 11.46 -0.95 7.36
N LEU A 3 12.44 -0.08 7.56
CA LEU A 3 12.94 0.81 6.52
C LEU A 3 13.88 0.06 5.58
N PRO A 4 13.98 0.48 4.32
CA PRO A 4 13.14 1.48 3.64
C PRO A 4 11.76 0.93 3.26
N PHE A 5 10.74 1.81 3.21
CA PHE A 5 9.41 1.50 2.67
C PHE A 5 8.96 2.59 1.70
N VAL A 6 7.99 2.28 0.85
CA VAL A 6 7.51 3.18 -0.22
C VAL A 6 6.10 3.66 0.10
N ILE A 7 5.89 4.97 0.03
CA ILE A 7 4.57 5.58 0.01
C ILE A 7 4.30 6.07 -1.42
N ALA A 8 3.15 5.71 -1.98
CA ALA A 8 2.75 6.04 -3.34
C ALA A 8 1.39 6.74 -3.35
N LEU A 9 1.26 7.71 -4.25
CA LEU A 9 -0.03 8.24 -4.69
C LEU A 9 -0.43 7.49 -5.96
N VAL A 10 -1.46 6.64 -5.85
CA VAL A 10 -1.91 5.78 -6.94
C VAL A 10 -3.16 6.38 -7.57
N GLU A 11 -3.14 6.54 -8.90
CA GLU A 11 -4.32 6.89 -9.69
C GLU A 11 -5.03 5.61 -10.10
N LEU A 12 -6.29 5.47 -9.70
CA LEU A 12 -7.13 4.33 -10.06
C LEU A 12 -7.83 4.56 -11.41
N ALA A 13 -8.26 3.48 -12.05
CA ALA A 13 -8.94 3.54 -13.34
C ALA A 13 -10.25 4.35 -13.29
N GLU A 14 -10.87 4.43 -12.11
CA GLU A 14 -12.05 5.23 -11.80
C GLU A 14 -11.76 6.74 -11.72
N GLY A 15 -10.50 7.16 -11.81
CA GLY A 15 -10.06 8.56 -11.87
C GLY A 15 -9.74 9.20 -10.50
N VAL A 16 -9.90 8.46 -9.40
CA VAL A 16 -9.53 8.93 -8.06
C VAL A 16 -8.05 8.65 -7.76
N ARG A 17 -7.47 9.44 -6.85
CA ARG A 17 -6.10 9.25 -6.38
C ARG A 17 -6.08 8.91 -4.90
N MET A 18 -5.34 7.87 -4.55
CA MET A 18 -5.30 7.32 -3.20
C MET A 18 -3.86 7.19 -2.71
N LEU A 19 -3.59 7.71 -1.51
CA LEU A 19 -2.27 7.67 -0.88
C LEU A 19 -2.15 6.41 -0.02
N GLY A 20 -1.14 5.59 -0.25
CA GLY A 20 -0.93 4.39 0.56
C GLY A 20 0.49 3.83 0.46
N GLU A 21 0.78 2.82 1.28
CA GLU A 21 2.06 2.11 1.23
C GLU A 21 2.07 1.11 0.07
N LEU A 22 3.15 1.07 -0.71
CA LEU A 22 3.40 0.03 -1.72
C LEU A 22 4.33 -1.04 -1.12
N ARG A 23 3.86 -2.28 -1.09
CA ARG A 23 4.49 -3.42 -0.40
C ARG A 23 4.91 -4.50 -1.37
N GLY A 24 5.79 -5.38 -0.91
CA GLY A 24 6.20 -6.56 -1.69
C GLY A 24 7.10 -6.26 -2.88
N ILE A 25 7.70 -5.07 -2.95
CA ILE A 25 8.63 -4.68 -4.01
C ILE A 25 9.91 -4.08 -3.45
N ASP A 26 11.04 -4.34 -4.11
CA ASP A 26 12.28 -3.60 -3.90
C ASP A 26 12.05 -2.12 -4.25
N PRO A 27 12.31 -1.16 -3.32
CA PRO A 27 12.15 0.27 -3.59
C PRO A 27 12.88 0.75 -4.84
N ALA A 28 14.01 0.15 -5.22
CA ALA A 28 14.76 0.51 -6.41
C ALA A 28 14.05 0.15 -7.73
N ARG A 29 13.01 -0.70 -7.68
CA ARG A 29 12.21 -1.12 -8.84
C ARG A 29 10.93 -0.30 -9.00
N VAL A 30 10.64 0.61 -8.07
CA VAL A 30 9.46 1.48 -8.14
C VAL A 30 9.69 2.57 -9.19
N ARG A 31 8.70 2.74 -10.05
CA ARG A 31 8.66 3.76 -11.10
C ARG A 31 7.24 4.28 -11.29
N ILE A 32 7.11 5.51 -11.78
CA ILE A 32 5.81 6.07 -12.16
C ILE A 32 5.21 5.20 -13.27
N GLY A 33 3.90 4.94 -13.16
CA GLY A 33 3.18 4.06 -14.08
C GLY A 33 3.44 2.56 -13.86
N LEU A 34 4.02 2.17 -12.72
CA LEU A 34 4.03 0.77 -12.30
C LEU A 34 2.58 0.33 -11.97
N PRO A 35 2.04 -0.70 -12.63
CA PRO A 35 0.73 -1.25 -12.29
C PRO A 35 0.70 -1.81 -10.87
N VAL A 36 -0.36 -1.52 -10.13
CA VAL A 36 -0.56 -1.97 -8.76
C VAL A 36 -2.00 -2.40 -8.56
N ARG A 37 -2.22 -3.26 -7.57
CA ARG A 37 -3.54 -3.64 -7.10
C ARG A 37 -3.68 -3.35 -5.61
N ALA A 38 -4.91 -3.09 -5.18
CA ALA A 38 -5.21 -2.90 -3.77
C ALA A 38 -5.05 -4.22 -3.01
N THR A 39 -4.58 -4.10 -1.77
CA THR A 39 -4.50 -5.19 -0.80
C THR A 39 -4.93 -4.67 0.56
N TYR A 40 -5.23 -5.56 1.50
CA TYR A 40 -5.63 -5.19 2.85
C TYR A 40 -4.64 -5.76 3.87
N LEU A 41 -4.27 -4.92 4.83
CA LEU A 41 -3.44 -5.27 5.95
C LEU A 41 -4.31 -5.32 7.20
N ASP A 42 -4.32 -6.47 7.86
CA ASP A 42 -5.02 -6.64 9.12
C ASP A 42 -4.13 -6.25 10.29
N PHE A 43 -4.67 -5.39 11.15
CA PHE A 43 -4.05 -4.98 12.39
C PHE A 43 -4.88 -5.55 13.54
N PRO A 44 -4.32 -6.47 14.35
CA PRO A 44 -5.04 -7.01 15.50
C PRO A 44 -5.28 -5.92 16.55
N ALA A 45 -6.27 -6.14 17.41
CA ALA A 45 -6.50 -5.29 18.57
C ALA A 45 -5.26 -5.23 19.48
N ASP A 46 -5.01 -4.06 20.05
CA ASP A 46 -3.95 -3.82 21.03
C ASP A 46 -4.42 -2.83 22.11
N ASP A 47 -3.51 -2.43 23.01
CA ASP A 47 -3.84 -1.47 24.08
C ASP A 47 -4.29 -0.09 23.55
N ASN A 48 -4.09 0.19 22.25
CA ASN A 48 -4.45 1.46 21.62
C ASN A 48 -5.80 1.39 20.88
N GLY A 49 -6.41 0.22 20.71
CA GLY A 49 -7.70 0.12 20.05
C GLY A 49 -8.14 -1.27 19.59
N PRO A 50 -9.34 -1.35 18.98
CA PRO A 50 -9.86 -2.58 18.40
C PRO A 50 -9.04 -3.01 17.17
N GLU A 51 -9.31 -4.22 16.68
CA GLU A 51 -8.77 -4.66 15.38
C GLU A 51 -9.34 -3.82 14.23
N TRP A 52 -8.55 -3.65 13.18
CA TRP A 52 -8.96 -2.90 11.98
C TRP A 52 -8.12 -3.31 10.77
N SER A 53 -8.67 -3.10 9.58
CA SER A 53 -7.96 -3.34 8.32
C SER A 53 -7.68 -2.02 7.62
N LEU A 54 -6.49 -1.89 7.02
CA LEU A 54 -6.11 -0.75 6.19
C LEU A 54 -5.79 -1.21 4.77
N TYR A 55 -6.18 -0.41 3.79
CA TYR A 55 -5.75 -0.67 2.43
C TYR A 55 -4.26 -0.34 2.23
N ALA A 56 -3.62 -1.06 1.32
CA ALA A 56 -2.28 -0.80 0.82
C ALA A 56 -2.22 -1.18 -0.67
N TRP A 57 -1.05 -1.02 -1.28
CA TRP A 57 -0.78 -1.38 -2.67
C TRP A 57 0.24 -2.50 -2.74
N GLU A 58 0.11 -3.35 -3.75
CA GLU A 58 1.12 -4.30 -4.16
C GLU A 58 1.25 -4.32 -5.69
N PRO A 59 2.41 -4.71 -6.26
CA PRO A 59 2.57 -4.82 -7.70
C PRO A 59 1.50 -5.72 -8.30
N ASP A 60 0.91 -5.26 -9.40
CA ASP A 60 0.01 -6.09 -10.20
C ASP A 60 0.89 -7.02 -11.05
N ALA A 61 0.72 -8.33 -10.89
CA ALA A 61 1.61 -9.36 -11.43
C ALA A 61 1.34 -9.66 -12.90
#